data_AF-A0A3D9D0Z9-F1
#
_entry.id   AF-A0A3D9D0Z9-F1
#
_cell.length_a   1.000
_cell.length_b   1.000
_cell.length_c   1.000
_cell.angle_alpha   90.00
_cell.angle_beta   90.00
_cell.angle_gamma   90.00
#
_symmetry.space_group_name_H-M   'P 1'
#
loop_
_entity.id
_entity.type
_entity.pdbx_description
1 polymer ?
#
loop_
_entity_poly.entity_id
_entity_poly.type
_entity_poly.pdbx_seq_one_letter_code
_entity_poly.pdbx_strand_id
1 'polypeptide(L)' 'MKRGRKIYAPAFKPKAVQLSKERTNVSELARELGIAVTLLYKWRKEYEET' A
#
# COMPACT_ATOMS: atom_id res chain seq x y z
N MET A 1 -24.74 6.56 3.13
CA MET A 1 -23.54 6.66 3.98
C MET A 1 -22.33 6.99 3.11
N LYS A 2 -21.74 8.20 3.23
CA LYS A 2 -20.49 8.53 2.53
C LYS A 2 -19.36 7.78 3.22
N ARG A 3 -18.81 6.73 2.59
CA ARG A 3 -17.56 6.09 3.06
C ARG A 3 -16.50 7.19 3.10
N GLY A 4 -16.14 7.66 4.30
CA GLY A 4 -15.05 8.61 4.48
C GLY A 4 -13.81 8.02 3.82
N ARG A 5 -13.27 8.72 2.81
CA ARG A 5 -11.99 8.33 2.23
C ARG A 5 -10.95 8.45 3.33
N LYS A 6 -10.32 7.34 3.71
CA LYS A 6 -9.12 7.40 4.55
C LYS A 6 -8.09 8.23 3.78
N ILE A 7 -7.81 9.42 4.26
CA ILE A 7 -6.77 10.29 3.72
C ILE A 7 -5.46 9.70 4.24
N TYR A 8 -4.75 8.99 3.36
CA TYR A 8 -3.39 8.56 3.67
C TYR A 8 -2.45 9.74 3.44
N ALA A 9 -1.45 9.89 4.31
CA ALA A 9 -0.40 10.86 4.07
C ALA A 9 0.27 10.58 2.71
N PRO A 10 0.67 11.62 1.94
CA PRO A 10 1.31 11.42 0.64
C PRO A 10 2.60 10.57 0.74
N ALA A 11 3.30 10.63 1.87
CA ALA A 11 4.47 9.81 2.15
C ALA A 11 4.16 8.34 2.50
N PHE A 12 2.89 7.99 2.73
CA PHE A 12 2.48 6.63 3.13
C PHE A 12 2.54 5.65 1.96
N LYS A 13 2.02 6.04 0.78
CA LYS A 13 2.07 5.24 -0.46
C LYS A 13 3.50 4.78 -0.81
N PRO A 14 4.49 5.69 -0.99
CA PRO A 14 5.83 5.28 -1.40
C PRO A 14 6.52 4.43 -0.33
N LYS A 15 6.37 4.74 0.97
CA LYS A 15 6.90 3.89 2.05
C LYS A 15 6.32 2.48 2.03
N ALA A 16 5.00 2.36 1.86
CA ALA A 16 4.33 1.07 1.80
C ALA A 16 4.79 0.25 0.59
N VAL A 17 4.97 0.89 -0.58
CA VAL A 17 5.51 0.24 -1.78
C VAL A 17 6.97 -0.16 -1.59
N GLN A 18 7.81 0.68 -0.99
CA GLN A 18 9.21 0.36 -0.75
C GLN A 18 9.37 -0.83 0.19
N LEU A 19 8.64 -0.83 1.32
CA LEU A 19 8.58 -1.97 2.24
C LEU A 19 8.07 -3.24 1.54
N SER A 20 7.16 -3.11 0.58
CA SER A 20 6.65 -4.24 -0.20
C SER A 20 7.66 -4.81 -1.20
N LYS A 21 8.66 -4.02 -1.62
CA LYS A 21 9.77 -4.47 -2.47
C LYS A 21 10.85 -5.15 -1.63
N GLU A 22 11.08 -4.70 -0.40
CA GLU A 22 12.06 -5.30 0.52
C GLU A 22 11.55 -6.59 1.17
N ARG A 23 10.24 -6.68 1.47
CA ARG A 23 9.63 -7.88 2.06
C ARG A 23 9.04 -8.80 1.00
N THR A 24 9.26 -10.10 1.14
CA THR A 24 8.63 -11.12 0.30
C THR A 24 7.12 -11.25 0.59
N ASN A 25 6.67 -10.95 1.81
CA ASN A 25 5.28 -11.12 2.23
C ASN A 25 4.48 -9.81 2.26
N VAL A 26 3.94 -9.45 1.10
CA VAL A 26 3.04 -8.30 0.88
C VAL A 26 1.74 -8.41 1.69
N SER A 27 1.24 -9.62 1.89
CA SER A 27 -0.03 -9.85 2.60
C SER A 27 0.09 -9.58 4.10
N GLU A 28 1.20 -9.98 4.72
CA GLU A 28 1.49 -9.63 6.12
C GLU A 28 1.69 -8.13 6.27
N LEU A 29 2.50 -7.51 5.40
CA LEU A 29 2.73 -6.06 5.43
C LEU A 29 1.42 -5.27 5.35
N ALA A 30 0.48 -5.70 4.48
CA ALA A 30 -0.82 -5.06 4.38
C ALA A 30 -1.67 -5.21 5.65
N ARG A 31 -1.61 -6.37 6.33
CA ARG A 31 -2.23 -6.59 7.64
C ARG A 31 -1.62 -5.70 8.71
N GLU A 32 -0.29 -5.60 8.77
CA GLU A 32 0.43 -4.71 9.71
C GLU A 32 0.06 -3.24 9.49
N LEU A 33 0.00 -2.82 8.22
CA LEU A 33 -0.36 -1.45 7.84
C LEU A 33 -1.87 -1.17 7.91
N GLY A 34 -2.70 -2.19 8.17
CA GLY A 34 -4.17 -2.05 8.23
C GLY A 34 -4.82 -1.65 6.90
N ILE A 35 -4.20 -2.02 5.78
CA ILE A 35 -4.68 -1.75 4.42
C ILE A 35 -5.03 -3.05 3.69
N ALA A 36 -5.83 -2.93 2.63
CA ALA A 36 -6.13 -4.07 1.79
C ALA A 36 -4.88 -4.47 0.98
N VAL A 37 -4.57 -5.77 0.94
CA VAL A 37 -3.46 -6.31 0.14
C VAL A 37 -3.58 -5.91 -1.34
N THR A 38 -4.81 -5.90 -1.86
CA THR A 38 -5.13 -5.47 -3.24
C THR A 38 -4.72 -4.02 -3.52
N LEU A 39 -4.78 -3.15 -2.51
CA LEU A 39 -4.37 -1.76 -2.62
C LEU A 39 -2.84 -1.66 -2.73
N LEU A 40 -2.11 -2.47 -1.96
CA LEU A 40 -0.65 -2.53 -2.01
C LEU A 40 -0.15 -3.03 -3.37
N TYR A 41 -0.77 -4.08 -3.92
CA TYR A 41 -0.47 -4.57 -5.28
C TYR A 41 -0.72 -3.50 -6.35
N LYS A 42 -1.81 -2.75 -6.24
CA LYS A 42 -2.13 -1.67 -7.17
C LYS A 42 -1.09 -0.56 -7.13
N TRP A 43 -0.67 -0.16 -5.92
CA TRP A 43 0.39 0.83 -5.76
C TRP A 43 1.74 0.33 -6.26
N ARG A 44 2.08 -0.94 -6.02
CA ARG A 44 3.31 -1.54 -6.55
C ARG A 44 3.36 -1.44 -8.07
N LYS A 45 2.25 -1.75 -8.75
CA LYS A 45 2.15 -1.64 -10.21
C LYS A 45 2.28 -0.18 -10.70
N GLU A 46 1.58 0.76 -10.06
CA GLU A 46 1.72 2.21 -10.35
C GLU A 46 3.18 2.69 -10.24
N TYR A 47 3.94 2.17 -9.27
CA TYR A 47 5.34 2.53 -9.00
C TYR A 47 6.39 1.68 -9.76
N GLU A 48 5.97 0.67 -10.52
CA GLU A 48 6.85 -0.14 -11.37
C GLU A 48 6.78 0.30 -12.83
N GLU A 49 5.67 0.90 -13.25
CA GLU A 49 5.51 1.57 -14.55
C GLU A 49 6.07 3.01 -14.60
N THR A 50 6.60 3.54 -13.49
CA THR A 50 7.25 4.86 -13.39
C THR A 50 8.75 4.72 -13.26
#